data_AF-A0A6G7C6T7-F1
#
_entry.id   AF-A0A6G7C6T7-F1
#
_cell.length_a   1.000
_cell.length_b   1.000
_cell.length_c   1.000
_cell.angle_alpha   90.00
_cell.angle_beta   90.00
_cell.angle_gamma   90.00
#
_symmetry.space_group_name_H-M   'P 1'
#
loop_
_entity.id
_entity.type
_entity.pdbx_description
1 polymer ?
#
loop_
_entity_poly.entity_id
_entity_poly.type
_entity_poly.pdbx_seq_one_letter_code
_entity_poly.pdbx_strand_id
1 'polypeptide(L)'
;MTEKERLSELREKTVLTDTEMNELMQLGPIGEFKSGPNLFTLGIKNIDIFIENLNEGAIISQQAFEQGFYIETISLRLQHIELYLRMYVVIKNKKGKVIDAETDKRMFGNYINECEILGFDKNLIAEIKYFNDYRIKAIHKYLLGEIRHIDLKEVCLQTKGLDAKIREYVFKEFA
;
A
#
# COMPACT_ATOMS: atom_id res chain seq x y z
N MET A 1 -39.73 -5.07 -12.34
CA MET A 1 -38.34 -4.71 -12.65
C MET A 1 -37.54 -5.99 -12.75
N THR A 2 -36.96 -6.25 -13.91
CA THR A 2 -36.12 -7.43 -14.15
C THR A 2 -34.71 -7.19 -13.59
N GLU A 3 -33.97 -8.25 -13.29
CA GLU A 3 -32.57 -8.15 -12.81
C GLU A 3 -31.68 -7.31 -13.74
N LYS A 4 -31.92 -7.36 -15.06
CA LYS A 4 -31.22 -6.53 -16.04
C LYS A 4 -31.54 -5.04 -15.93
N GLU A 5 -32.81 -4.70 -15.70
CA GLU A 5 -33.23 -3.31 -15.50
C GLU A 5 -32.64 -2.73 -14.21
N ARG A 6 -32.61 -3.55 -13.14
CA ARG A 6 -32.02 -3.16 -11.85
C ARG A 6 -30.49 -2.99 -11.94
N LEU A 7 -29.80 -3.88 -12.66
CA LEU A 7 -28.36 -3.75 -12.90
C LEU A 7 -28.02 -2.48 -13.69
N SER A 8 -28.83 -2.12 -14.70
CA SER A 8 -28.63 -0.87 -15.47
C SER A 8 -28.84 0.36 -14.59
N GLU A 9 -29.89 0.37 -13.78
CA GLU A 9 -30.19 1.47 -12.84
C GLU A 9 -29.05 1.67 -11.83
N LEU A 10 -28.52 0.59 -11.26
CA LEU A 10 -27.40 0.66 -10.31
C LEU A 10 -26.10 1.16 -10.97
N ARG A 11 -25.86 0.85 -12.25
CA ARG A 11 -24.68 1.33 -13.00
C ARG A 11 -24.75 2.82 -13.34
N GLU A 12 -25.95 3.39 -13.47
CA GLU A 12 -26.14 4.81 -13.80
C GLU A 12 -26.01 5.72 -12.57
N LYS A 13 -26.01 5.17 -11.35
CA LYS A 13 -25.82 5.95 -10.13
C LYS A 13 -24.36 6.37 -9.95
N THR A 14 -24.16 7.67 -9.71
CA THR A 14 -22.86 8.23 -9.33
C THR A 14 -22.48 7.95 -7.87
N VAL A 15 -23.46 7.68 -7.01
CA VAL A 15 -23.27 7.32 -5.60
C VAL A 15 -24.17 6.14 -5.27
N LEU A 16 -23.57 5.09 -4.69
CA LEU A 16 -24.25 3.87 -4.26
C LEU A 16 -24.11 3.74 -2.75
N THR A 17 -25.19 3.33 -2.08
CA THR A 17 -25.12 2.87 -0.69
C THR A 17 -24.44 1.49 -0.60
N ASP A 18 -23.96 1.10 0.58
CA ASP A 18 -23.33 -0.22 0.79
C ASP A 18 -24.23 -1.38 0.36
N THR A 19 -25.53 -1.27 0.61
CA THR A 19 -26.55 -2.22 0.16
C THR A 19 -26.67 -2.28 -1.36
N GLU A 20 -26.64 -1.13 -2.03
CA GLU A 20 -26.74 -1.05 -3.50
C GLU A 20 -25.44 -1.49 -4.19
N MET A 21 -24.29 -1.26 -3.57
CA MET A 21 -23.01 -1.79 -4.03
C MET A 21 -22.98 -3.32 -3.92
N ASN A 22 -23.47 -3.89 -2.80
CA ASN A 22 -23.58 -5.34 -2.65
C ASN A 22 -24.57 -5.95 -3.67
N GLU A 23 -25.69 -5.27 -3.93
CA GLU A 23 -26.67 -5.66 -4.95
C GLU A 23 -26.04 -5.62 -6.35
N LEU A 24 -25.28 -4.55 -6.67
CA LEU A 24 -24.56 -4.41 -7.93
C LEU A 24 -23.51 -5.53 -8.12
N MET A 25 -22.77 -5.89 -7.06
CA MET A 25 -21.80 -6.98 -7.09
C MET A 25 -22.44 -8.36 -7.29
N GLN A 26 -23.65 -8.58 -6.79
CA GLN A 26 -24.38 -9.84 -6.95
C GLN A 26 -25.01 -9.97 -8.34
N LEU A 27 -25.50 -8.87 -8.91
CA LEU A 27 -26.15 -8.84 -10.21
C LEU A 27 -25.17 -8.73 -11.40
N GLY A 28 -23.94 -8.27 -11.13
CA GLY A 28 -22.89 -8.17 -12.14
C GLY A 28 -22.30 -9.52 -12.56
N PRO A 29 -21.79 -9.66 -13.81
CA PRO A 29 -21.02 -10.83 -14.21
C PRO A 29 -19.89 -11.17 -13.23
N ILE A 30 -19.74 -12.47 -12.97
CA ILE A 30 -18.68 -13.02 -12.11
C ILE A 30 -17.32 -12.52 -12.61
N GLY A 31 -16.58 -11.80 -11.75
CA GLY A 31 -15.26 -11.23 -12.04
C GLY A 31 -15.26 -9.80 -12.57
N GLU A 32 -16.42 -9.14 -12.72
CA GLU A 32 -16.49 -7.72 -13.10
C GLU A 32 -16.08 -6.78 -11.95
N PHE A 33 -16.36 -7.19 -10.70
CA PHE A 33 -16.03 -6.41 -9.51
C PHE A 33 -14.90 -7.07 -8.73
N LYS A 34 -13.81 -6.33 -8.52
CA LYS A 34 -12.75 -6.70 -7.58
C LYS A 34 -13.05 -6.11 -6.21
N SER A 35 -13.14 -6.96 -5.20
CA SER A 35 -13.25 -6.60 -3.79
C SER A 35 -11.85 -6.25 -3.25
N GLY A 36 -11.65 -4.96 -3.00
CA GLY A 36 -10.48 -4.46 -2.27
C GLY A 36 -10.62 -4.60 -0.75
N PRO A 37 -9.56 -4.27 0.01
CA PRO A 37 -9.65 -4.23 1.46
C PRO A 37 -10.65 -3.17 1.93
N ASN A 38 -11.36 -3.44 3.02
CA ASN A 38 -12.14 -2.41 3.69
C ASN A 38 -11.20 -1.31 4.19
N LEU A 39 -11.35 -0.08 3.69
CA LEU A 39 -10.44 1.02 4.01
C LEU A 39 -10.45 1.38 5.50
N PHE A 40 -11.58 1.18 6.18
CA PHE A 40 -11.66 1.38 7.63
C PHE A 40 -10.84 0.33 8.40
N THR A 41 -10.74 -0.91 7.90
CA THR A 41 -9.87 -1.93 8.53
C THR A 41 -8.38 -1.67 8.28
N LEU A 42 -8.04 -0.74 7.38
CA LEU A 42 -6.69 -0.20 7.21
C LEU A 42 -6.38 1.01 8.11
N GLY A 43 -7.36 1.46 8.90
CA GLY A 43 -7.22 2.64 9.77
C GLY A 43 -7.38 3.96 9.02
N ILE A 44 -7.92 3.95 7.80
CA ILE A 44 -8.20 5.17 7.04
C ILE A 44 -9.44 5.84 7.66
N LYS A 45 -9.24 7.08 8.12
CA LYS A 45 -10.28 7.89 8.78
C LYS A 45 -11.04 8.79 7.80
N ASN A 46 -10.35 9.29 6.77
CA ASN A 46 -10.91 10.16 5.74
C ASN A 46 -10.39 9.68 4.38
N ILE A 47 -11.32 9.23 3.53
CA ILE A 47 -11.01 8.62 2.23
C ILE A 47 -10.49 9.68 1.24
N ASP A 48 -11.08 10.88 1.24
CA ASP A 48 -10.70 11.95 0.31
C ASP A 48 -9.25 12.39 0.56
N ILE A 49 -8.92 12.65 1.84
CA ILE A 49 -7.55 13.00 2.25
C ILE A 49 -6.58 11.84 1.97
N PHE A 50 -7.02 10.60 2.18
CA PHE A 50 -6.18 9.44 1.89
C PHE A 50 -5.81 9.35 0.40
N ILE A 51 -6.77 9.57 -0.50
CA ILE A 51 -6.53 9.55 -1.95
C ILE A 51 -5.64 10.72 -2.37
N GLU A 52 -5.88 11.91 -1.83
CA GLU A 52 -5.04 13.09 -2.05
C GLU A 52 -3.58 12.82 -1.64
N ASN A 53 -3.37 12.36 -0.41
CA ASN A 53 -2.04 12.03 0.12
C ASN A 53 -1.34 10.92 -0.67
N LEU A 54 -2.09 9.92 -1.14
CA LEU A 54 -1.52 8.82 -1.93
C LEU A 54 -1.00 9.31 -3.29
N ASN A 55 -1.73 10.22 -3.93
CA ASN A 55 -1.32 10.83 -5.19
C ASN A 55 -0.15 11.82 -5.00
N GLU A 56 -0.24 12.64 -3.95
CA GLU A 56 0.77 13.64 -3.63
C GLU A 56 2.10 13.01 -3.20
N GLY A 57 2.06 11.96 -2.37
CA GLY A 57 3.25 11.31 -1.82
C GLY A 57 4.21 10.78 -2.90
N ALA A 58 3.69 10.29 -4.02
CA ALA A 58 4.51 9.84 -5.14
C ALA A 58 5.24 11.01 -5.83
N ILE A 59 4.55 12.13 -6.00
CA ILE A 59 5.09 13.36 -6.59
C ILE A 59 6.16 13.95 -5.66
N ILE A 60 5.86 14.08 -4.36
CA ILE A 60 6.80 14.61 -3.36
C ILE A 60 8.04 13.71 -3.27
N SER A 61 7.88 12.38 -3.30
CA SER A 61 9.02 11.45 -3.24
C SER A 61 9.97 11.66 -4.43
N GLN A 62 9.43 11.88 -5.63
CA GLN A 62 10.22 12.16 -6.82
C GLN A 62 10.90 13.54 -6.75
N GLN A 63 10.18 14.58 -6.33
CA GLN A 63 10.74 15.91 -6.15
C GLN A 63 11.85 15.94 -5.08
N ALA A 64 11.64 15.23 -3.97
CA ALA A 64 12.63 15.08 -2.90
C ALA A 64 13.91 14.44 -3.43
N PHE A 65 13.80 13.39 -4.26
CA PHE A 65 14.96 12.76 -4.88
C PHE A 65 15.72 13.73 -5.80
N GLU A 66 15.01 14.45 -6.65
CA GLU A 66 15.58 15.41 -7.61
C GLU A 66 16.31 16.57 -6.91
N GLN A 67 15.79 17.02 -5.76
CA GLN A 67 16.39 18.06 -4.93
C GLN A 67 17.48 17.53 -3.99
N GLY A 68 17.76 16.22 -3.99
CA GLY A 68 18.79 15.61 -3.17
C GLY A 68 18.37 15.33 -1.72
N PHE A 69 17.08 15.38 -1.39
CA PHE A 69 16.52 14.98 -0.10
C PHE A 69 16.33 13.45 -0.04
N TYR A 70 17.44 12.72 0.03
CA TYR A 70 17.41 11.24 -0.03
C TYR A 70 16.79 10.57 1.20
N ILE A 71 16.93 11.14 2.40
CA ILE A 71 16.26 10.63 3.61
C ILE A 71 14.75 10.73 3.45
N GLU A 72 14.26 11.87 2.97
CA GLU A 72 12.83 12.10 2.71
C GLU A 72 12.30 11.11 1.65
N THR A 73 13.07 10.92 0.58
CA THR A 73 12.75 9.93 -0.47
C THR A 73 12.58 8.52 0.13
N ILE A 74 13.51 8.09 0.99
CA ILE A 74 13.47 6.78 1.66
C ILE A 74 12.27 6.68 2.60
N SER A 75 11.98 7.73 3.36
CA SER A 75 10.85 7.78 4.30
C SER A 75 9.50 7.68 3.58
N LEU A 76 9.30 8.43 2.50
CA LEU A 76 8.07 8.38 1.71
C LEU A 76 7.88 7.02 1.04
N ARG A 77 8.97 6.45 0.47
CA ARG A 77 8.92 5.11 -0.11
C ARG A 77 8.58 4.04 0.92
N LEU A 78 9.14 4.14 2.14
CA LEU A 78 8.78 3.27 3.25
C LEU A 78 7.28 3.32 3.56
N GLN A 79 6.70 4.52 3.67
CA GLN A 79 5.28 4.70 3.96
C GLN A 79 4.39 4.07 2.87
N HIS A 80 4.73 4.25 1.59
CA HIS A 80 4.01 3.60 0.50
C HIS A 80 4.09 2.08 0.57
N ILE A 81 5.29 1.53 0.76
CA ILE A 81 5.46 0.07 0.86
C ILE A 81 4.66 -0.46 2.05
N GLU A 82 4.74 0.20 3.21
CA GLU A 82 4.00 -0.19 4.40
C GLU A 82 2.49 -0.21 4.16
N LEU A 83 1.94 0.80 3.49
CA LEU A 83 0.53 0.83 3.12
C LEU A 83 0.12 -0.41 2.30
N TYR A 84 0.91 -0.78 1.28
CA TYR A 84 0.60 -1.96 0.47
C TYR A 84 0.74 -3.27 1.24
N LEU A 85 1.71 -3.38 2.15
CA LEU A 85 1.82 -4.55 3.03
C LEU A 85 0.62 -4.64 3.97
N ARG A 86 0.16 -3.52 4.55
CA ARG A 86 -1.06 -3.45 5.35
C ARG A 86 -2.28 -3.92 4.56
N MET A 87 -2.43 -3.43 3.32
CA MET A 87 -3.48 -3.89 2.40
C MET A 87 -3.44 -5.41 2.20
N TYR A 88 -2.26 -5.96 1.88
CA TYR A 88 -2.10 -7.41 1.69
C TYR A 88 -2.49 -8.21 2.95
N VAL A 89 -2.02 -7.78 4.13
CA VAL A 89 -2.37 -8.43 5.40
C VAL A 89 -3.88 -8.43 5.60
N VAL A 90 -4.57 -7.30 5.36
CA VAL A 90 -6.03 -7.23 5.50
C VAL A 90 -6.74 -8.18 4.53
N ILE A 91 -6.32 -8.22 3.26
CA ILE A 91 -6.94 -9.06 2.22
C ILE A 91 -6.78 -10.56 2.55
N LYS A 92 -5.58 -10.96 2.98
CA LYS A 92 -5.28 -12.38 3.25
C LYS A 92 -5.74 -12.82 4.64
N ASN A 93 -5.80 -11.92 5.61
CA ASN A 93 -6.20 -12.23 6.97
C ASN A 93 -7.70 -11.96 7.18
N LYS A 94 -8.53 -12.87 6.62
CA LYS A 94 -10.01 -12.84 6.67
C LYS A 94 -10.63 -12.86 8.07
N LYS A 95 -9.84 -12.90 9.15
CA LYS A 95 -10.32 -12.89 10.55
C LYS A 95 -10.57 -11.48 11.11
N GLY A 96 -10.61 -10.45 10.28
CA GLY A 96 -11.05 -9.11 10.71
C GLY A 96 -10.07 -8.40 11.63
N LYS A 97 -8.75 -8.63 11.48
CA LYS A 97 -7.76 -7.78 12.17
C LYS A 97 -7.87 -6.36 11.61
N VAL A 98 -8.50 -5.48 12.39
CA VAL A 98 -8.48 -4.04 12.16
C VAL A 98 -7.06 -3.55 12.45
N ILE A 99 -6.44 -2.94 11.45
CA ILE A 99 -5.19 -2.19 11.60
C ILE A 99 -5.61 -0.79 12.07
N ASP A 100 -5.73 -0.61 13.37
CA ASP A 100 -6.00 0.70 13.95
C ASP A 100 -4.70 1.52 14.01
N ALA A 101 -4.69 2.67 13.34
CA ALA A 101 -3.52 3.55 13.25
C ALA A 101 -3.04 4.08 14.62
N GLU A 102 -3.92 4.16 15.64
CA GLU A 102 -3.56 4.67 16.97
C GLU A 102 -2.97 3.59 17.88
N THR A 103 -3.38 2.34 17.68
CA THR A 103 -2.98 1.21 18.54
C THR A 103 -1.98 0.26 17.87
N ASP A 104 -1.83 0.33 16.54
CA ASP A 104 -0.88 -0.49 15.83
C ASP A 104 0.56 0.02 16.02
N LYS A 105 1.26 -0.66 16.93
CA LYS A 105 2.68 -0.43 17.23
C LYS A 105 3.61 -1.36 16.45
N ARG A 106 3.11 -2.08 15.45
CA ARG A 106 3.94 -2.96 14.63
C ARG A 106 4.96 -2.12 13.87
N MET A 107 6.21 -2.55 13.92
CA MET A 107 7.26 -1.96 13.09
C MET A 107 7.13 -2.48 11.66
N PHE A 108 7.68 -1.75 10.70
CA PHE A 108 7.72 -2.17 9.29
C PHE A 108 8.21 -3.62 9.11
N GLY A 109 9.25 -4.04 9.85
CA GLY A 109 9.75 -5.42 9.84
C GLY A 109 8.72 -6.48 10.24
N ASN A 110 7.77 -6.15 11.12
CA ASN A 110 6.67 -7.06 11.48
C ASN A 110 5.72 -7.30 10.30
N TYR A 111 5.43 -6.28 9.50
CA TYR A 111 4.59 -6.45 8.31
C TYR A 111 5.26 -7.31 7.24
N ILE A 112 6.58 -7.17 7.05
CA ILE A 112 7.35 -8.03 6.14
C ILE A 112 7.17 -9.50 6.53
N ASN A 113 7.40 -9.81 7.81
CA ASN A 113 7.29 -11.17 8.32
C ASN A 113 5.85 -11.71 8.22
N GLU A 114 4.85 -10.89 8.52
CA GLU A 114 3.44 -11.29 8.41
C GLU A 114 3.04 -11.55 6.95
N CYS A 115 3.48 -10.72 6.00
CA CYS A 115 3.26 -10.94 4.57
C CYS A 115 3.92 -12.24 4.09
N GLU A 116 5.16 -12.51 4.51
CA GLU A 116 5.88 -13.74 4.20
C GLU A 116 5.11 -14.98 4.70
N ILE A 117 4.61 -14.95 5.94
CA ILE A 117 3.76 -16.02 6.51
C ILE A 117 2.46 -16.19 5.72
N LEU A 118 1.86 -15.09 5.26
CA LEU A 118 0.64 -15.05 4.46
C LEU A 118 0.88 -15.37 2.97
N GLY A 119 2.08 -15.81 2.59
CA GLY A 119 2.39 -16.32 1.25
C GLY A 119 2.66 -15.24 0.20
N PHE A 120 3.13 -14.06 0.60
CA PHE A 120 3.59 -13.02 -0.33
C PHE A 120 4.72 -13.54 -1.24
N ASP A 121 4.87 -12.95 -2.43
CA ASP A 121 5.92 -13.35 -3.37
C ASP A 121 7.32 -13.29 -2.74
N LYS A 122 8.07 -14.40 -2.84
CA LYS A 122 9.37 -14.55 -2.18
C LYS A 122 10.43 -13.59 -2.71
N ASN A 123 10.39 -13.28 -4.01
CA ASN A 123 11.36 -12.36 -4.61
C ASN A 123 11.08 -10.93 -4.14
N LEU A 124 9.81 -10.51 -4.12
CA LEU A 124 9.43 -9.21 -3.57
C LEU A 124 9.74 -9.11 -2.07
N ILE A 125 9.52 -10.17 -1.27
CA ILE A 125 9.94 -10.18 0.14
C ILE A 125 11.45 -9.97 0.26
N ALA A 126 12.26 -10.61 -0.58
CA ALA A 126 13.71 -10.40 -0.57
C ALA A 126 14.08 -8.95 -0.93
N GLU A 127 13.44 -8.36 -1.95
CA GLU A 127 13.64 -6.94 -2.30
C GLU A 127 13.23 -5.99 -1.14
N ILE A 128 12.11 -6.27 -0.46
CA ILE A 128 11.64 -5.47 0.69
C ILE A 128 12.59 -5.60 1.89
N LYS A 129 13.06 -6.82 2.21
CA LYS A 129 14.05 -7.05 3.27
C LYS A 129 15.35 -6.32 2.96
N TYR A 130 15.82 -6.39 1.70
CA TYR A 130 16.99 -5.64 1.25
C TYR A 130 16.80 -4.13 1.46
N PHE A 131 15.68 -3.56 1.01
CA PHE A 131 15.36 -2.15 1.25
C PHE A 131 15.33 -1.81 2.74
N ASN A 132 14.68 -2.63 3.58
CA ASN A 132 14.58 -2.39 5.02
C ASN A 132 15.95 -2.38 5.71
N ASP A 133 16.81 -3.35 5.41
CA ASP A 133 18.15 -3.43 5.97
C ASP A 133 19.00 -2.24 5.53
N TYR A 134 18.91 -1.87 4.25
CA TYR A 134 19.65 -0.74 3.72
C TYR A 134 19.16 0.58 4.28
N ARG A 135 17.85 0.84 4.44
CA ARG A 135 17.36 2.08 5.07
C ARG A 135 17.79 2.20 6.53
N ILE A 136 17.76 1.10 7.30
CA ILE A 136 18.15 1.10 8.71
C ILE A 136 19.63 1.43 8.81
N LYS A 137 20.47 0.73 8.04
CA LYS A 137 21.90 1.02 7.97
C LYS A 137 22.11 2.45 7.50
N ALA A 138 21.45 2.86 6.43
CA ALA A 138 21.63 4.17 5.82
C ALA A 138 21.31 5.31 6.81
N ILE A 139 20.08 5.33 7.32
CA ILE A 139 19.62 6.43 8.18
C ILE A 139 20.37 6.45 9.52
N HIS A 140 20.58 5.28 10.15
CA HIS A 140 21.27 5.25 11.45
C HIS A 140 22.77 5.54 11.32
N LYS A 141 23.43 5.10 10.25
CA LYS A 141 24.87 5.34 10.05
C LYS A 141 25.18 6.73 9.52
N TYR A 142 24.22 7.40 8.87
CA TYR A 142 24.42 8.74 8.33
C TYR A 142 24.76 9.76 9.41
N LEU A 143 23.94 9.84 10.47
CA LEU A 143 24.20 10.75 11.58
C LEU A 143 25.41 10.36 12.43
N LEU A 144 25.83 9.09 12.35
CA LEU A 144 27.05 8.59 12.99
C LEU A 144 28.31 8.86 12.15
N GLY A 145 28.19 9.44 10.95
CA GLY A 145 29.32 9.74 10.07
C GLY A 145 29.92 8.51 9.36
N GLU A 146 29.25 7.36 9.44
CA GLU A 146 29.70 6.11 8.82
C GLU A 146 29.37 6.02 7.32
N ILE A 147 28.42 6.82 6.84
CA ILE A 147 28.10 6.96 5.41
C ILE A 147 27.93 8.43 5.05
N ARG A 148 28.14 8.75 3.78
CA ARG A 148 27.95 10.09 3.24
C ARG A 148 26.56 10.23 2.65
N HIS A 149 26.12 11.48 2.51
CA HIS A 149 24.85 11.81 1.88
C HIS A 149 24.71 11.21 0.46
N ILE A 150 25.82 11.18 -0.31
CA ILE A 150 25.81 10.58 -1.66
C ILE A 150 25.54 9.07 -1.64
N ASP A 151 25.89 8.37 -0.56
CA ASP A 151 25.67 6.93 -0.44
C ASP A 151 24.15 6.65 -0.23
N LEU A 152 23.38 7.62 0.29
CA LEU A 152 21.91 7.55 0.37
C LEU A 152 21.26 7.61 -1.02
N LYS A 153 21.87 8.32 -1.97
CA LYS A 153 21.40 8.38 -3.37
C LYS A 153 21.37 6.99 -3.99
N GLU A 154 22.41 6.20 -3.76
CA GLU A 154 22.52 4.85 -4.28
C GLU A 154 21.39 3.95 -3.76
N VAL A 155 21.04 4.06 -2.48
CA VAL A 155 19.88 3.36 -1.89
C VAL A 155 18.58 3.74 -2.61
N CYS A 156 18.39 5.03 -2.88
CA CYS A 156 17.22 5.52 -3.60
C CYS A 156 17.16 4.99 -5.04
N LEU A 157 18.30 4.84 -5.71
CA LEU A 157 18.41 4.33 -7.07
C LEU A 157 18.15 2.82 -7.13
N GLN A 158 18.79 2.04 -6.26
CA GLN A 158 18.68 0.58 -6.23
C GLN A 158 17.26 0.10 -5.91
N THR A 159 16.51 0.89 -5.15
CA THR A 159 15.14 0.53 -4.72
C THR A 159 14.06 1.29 -5.49
N LYS A 160 14.44 1.96 -6.59
CA LYS A 160 13.51 2.71 -7.43
C LYS A 160 12.45 1.78 -8.02
N GLY A 161 11.18 2.16 -7.85
CA GLY A 161 10.03 1.41 -8.37
C GLY A 161 9.65 0.17 -7.56
N LEU A 162 10.32 -0.10 -6.43
CA LEU A 162 9.95 -1.21 -5.55
C LEU A 162 8.50 -1.08 -5.05
N ASP A 163 8.10 0.12 -4.64
CA ASP A 163 6.74 0.45 -4.24
C ASP A 163 5.71 0.19 -5.35
N ALA A 164 6.05 0.52 -6.61
CA ALA A 164 5.19 0.24 -7.76
C ALA A 164 5.03 -1.26 -8.02
N LYS A 165 6.11 -2.04 -7.96
CA LYS A 165 6.06 -3.51 -8.08
C LYS A 165 5.17 -4.14 -7.00
N ILE A 166 5.32 -3.67 -5.75
CA ILE A 166 4.55 -4.16 -4.61
C ILE A 166 3.08 -3.81 -4.77
N ARG A 167 2.77 -2.57 -5.17
CA ARG A 167 1.40 -2.15 -5.50
C ARG A 167 0.76 -3.06 -6.54
N GLU A 168 1.44 -3.29 -7.66
CA GLU A 168 0.94 -4.13 -8.75
C GLU A 168 0.68 -5.56 -8.30
N TYR A 169 1.58 -6.12 -7.48
CA TYR A 169 1.36 -7.43 -6.89
C TYR A 169 0.14 -7.44 -5.96
N VAL A 170 0.06 -6.52 -5.01
CA VAL A 170 -1.05 -6.45 -4.05
C VAL A 170 -2.40 -6.24 -4.76
N PHE A 171 -2.45 -5.44 -5.82
CA PHE A 171 -3.69 -5.22 -6.59
C PHE A 171 -4.11 -6.43 -7.43
N LYS A 172 -3.18 -7.32 -7.79
CA LYS A 172 -3.52 -8.61 -8.41
C LYS A 172 -4.18 -9.58 -7.42
N GLU A 173 -3.89 -9.40 -6.14
CA GLU A 173 -4.44 -10.24 -5.05
C GLU A 173 -5.85 -9.81 -4.60
N PHE A 174 -6.39 -8.72 -5.18
CA PHE A 174 -7.77 -8.30 -4.96
C PHE A 174 -8.70 -9.29 -5.68
N ALA A 175 -9.70 -9.80 -4.96
CA ALA A 175 -10.58 -10.89 -5.41
C ALA A 175 -11.71 -10.39 -6.30
#